data_AF-A0A927MTG9-F1
#
_entry.id   AF-A0A927MTG9-F1
#
_cell.length_a   1.000
_cell.length_b   1.000
_cell.length_c   1.000
_cell.angle_alpha   90.00
_cell.angle_beta   90.00
_cell.angle_gamma   90.00
#
_symmetry.space_group_name_H-M   'P 1'
#
loop_
_entity.id
_entity.type
_entity.pdbx_description
1 polymer ?
#
loop_
_entity_poly.entity_id
_entity_poly.type
_entity_poly.pdbx_seq_one_letter_code
_entity_poly.pdbx_strand_id
1 'polypeptide(L)'
;MGMEAPNPRVTMDDPTEPSDRVRAFGNQLVDVHLWLRDQLDQLRDDVDAFLDDPGPDPASQPSRPSRDLPNVRNLRDLRAHCLTFCSALTRHHTGEDTGPFPVLAAEVPELRPVIDELVRDHRLVTDALRRVEEVLDSLGRMPEHDEARRRRVRGELDTLAALLETHFSYEERRLVSALNDLGALSPDGSRPDFLLTAAELDS
;
A
#
# COMPACT_ATOMS: atom_id res chain seq x y z
N MET A 1 -1.19 -54.74 26.79
CA MET A 1 -2.21 -54.46 25.77
C MET A 1 -3.07 -53.32 26.31
N GLY A 2 -2.97 -52.12 25.73
CA GLY A 2 -3.68 -50.91 26.19
C GLY A 2 -2.83 -49.67 25.98
N MET A 3 -2.99 -49.03 24.82
CA MET A 3 -2.18 -47.97 24.26
C MET A 3 -2.50 -46.62 24.90
N GLU A 4 -1.46 -45.88 25.30
CA GLU A 4 -1.52 -44.45 25.56
C GLU A 4 -1.48 -43.73 24.20
N ALA A 5 -2.46 -42.86 23.94
CA ALA A 5 -2.45 -42.00 22.76
C ALA A 5 -2.00 -40.59 23.17
N PRO A 6 -0.91 -40.03 22.60
CA PRO A 6 -0.68 -38.61 22.69
C PRO A 6 -1.39 -37.89 21.54
N ASN A 7 -2.19 -36.90 21.92
CA ASN A 7 -2.75 -35.86 21.06
C ASN A 7 -1.63 -35.06 20.37
N PRO A 8 -1.62 -34.89 19.03
CA PRO A 8 -0.67 -34.00 18.38
C PRO A 8 -1.10 -32.55 18.64
N ARG A 9 -0.44 -31.90 19.60
CA ARG A 9 -0.40 -30.44 19.60
C ARG A 9 0.34 -30.04 18.32
N VAL A 10 -0.41 -29.44 17.40
CA VAL A 10 0.12 -28.64 16.30
C VAL A 10 1.09 -27.65 16.92
N THR A 11 2.38 -27.82 16.64
CA THR A 11 3.38 -26.80 16.89
C THR A 11 3.11 -25.68 15.90
N MET A 12 2.56 -24.58 16.40
CA MET A 12 2.69 -23.29 15.74
C MET A 12 4.20 -23.02 15.71
N ASP A 13 4.81 -23.03 14.54
CA ASP A 13 6.22 -22.66 14.38
C ASP A 13 6.42 -21.25 14.95
N ASP A 14 7.28 -21.16 15.97
CA ASP A 14 7.79 -19.91 16.51
C ASP A 14 8.81 -19.36 15.50
N PRO A 15 8.69 -18.12 14.97
CA PRO A 15 9.51 -17.61 13.87
C PRO A 15 10.95 -17.23 14.30
N THR A 16 11.62 -18.12 15.03
CA THR A 16 12.89 -17.82 15.70
C THR A 16 14.10 -17.89 14.78
N GLU A 17 14.01 -18.54 13.62
CA GLU A 17 15.12 -18.67 12.66
C GLU A 17 15.30 -17.42 11.79
N PRO A 18 16.53 -16.97 11.52
CA PRO A 18 16.77 -15.76 10.72
C PRO A 18 16.25 -15.77 9.29
N SER A 19 16.35 -16.93 8.61
CA SER A 19 15.82 -17.11 7.27
C SER A 19 14.29 -16.95 7.25
N ASP A 20 13.61 -17.37 8.33
CA ASP A 20 12.17 -17.16 8.49
C ASP A 20 11.79 -15.69 8.68
N ARG A 21 12.67 -14.88 9.27
CA ARG A 21 12.43 -13.43 9.45
C ARG A 21 12.70 -12.62 8.19
N VAL A 22 13.73 -12.96 7.40
CA VAL A 22 13.96 -12.39 6.05
C VAL A 22 12.75 -12.67 5.16
N ARG A 23 12.29 -13.92 5.18
CA ARG A 23 11.09 -14.34 4.46
C ARG A 23 9.83 -13.66 5.00
N ALA A 24 9.73 -13.44 6.32
CA ALA A 24 8.62 -12.69 6.91
C ALA A 24 8.57 -11.24 6.43
N PHE A 25 9.71 -10.56 6.26
CA PHE A 25 9.75 -9.22 5.67
C PHE A 25 9.30 -9.24 4.20
N GLY A 26 9.80 -10.17 3.39
CA GLY A 26 9.38 -10.32 1.99
C GLY A 26 7.88 -10.60 1.84
N ASN A 27 7.31 -11.46 2.69
CA ASN A 27 5.88 -11.73 2.72
C ASN A 27 5.08 -10.50 3.18
N GLN A 28 5.53 -9.82 4.23
CA GLN A 28 4.89 -8.61 4.73
C GLN A 28 4.83 -7.50 3.67
N LEU A 29 5.89 -7.34 2.87
CA LEU A 29 5.95 -6.42 1.75
C LEU A 29 4.87 -6.72 0.70
N VAL A 30 4.78 -7.98 0.28
CA VAL A 30 3.76 -8.41 -0.69
C VAL A 30 2.35 -8.21 -0.13
N ASP A 31 2.12 -8.56 1.14
CA ASP A 31 0.80 -8.41 1.78
C ASP A 31 0.34 -6.95 1.84
N VAL A 32 1.23 -6.02 2.22
CA VAL A 32 0.88 -4.59 2.25
C VAL A 32 0.66 -4.03 0.84
N HIS A 33 1.41 -4.49 -0.16
CA HIS A 33 1.18 -4.09 -1.55
C HIS A 33 -0.16 -4.58 -2.11
N LEU A 34 -0.53 -5.83 -1.81
CA LEU A 34 -1.83 -6.38 -2.23
C LEU A 34 -2.98 -5.58 -1.60
N TRP A 35 -2.86 -5.24 -0.31
CA TRP A 35 -3.83 -4.39 0.35
C TRP A 35 -3.88 -2.98 -0.26
N LEU A 36 -2.73 -2.36 -0.54
CA LEU A 36 -2.68 -1.03 -1.17
C LEU A 36 -3.30 -1.01 -2.58
N ARG A 37 -3.11 -2.08 -3.37
CA ARG A 37 -3.77 -2.25 -4.67
C ARG A 37 -5.29 -2.27 -4.51
N ASP A 38 -5.80 -3.11 -3.60
CA ASP A 38 -7.22 -3.24 -3.31
C ASP A 38 -7.86 -1.91 -2.86
N GLN A 39 -7.20 -1.17 -1.96
CA GLN A 39 -7.69 0.14 -1.53
C GLN A 39 -7.74 1.16 -2.68
N LEU A 40 -6.75 1.16 -3.57
CA LEU A 40 -6.75 2.06 -4.72
C LEU A 40 -7.85 1.71 -5.72
N ASP A 41 -8.08 0.42 -5.99
CA ASP A 41 -9.15 -0.02 -6.87
C ASP A 41 -10.53 0.33 -6.29
N GLN A 42 -10.73 0.10 -4.99
CA GLN A 42 -11.96 0.51 -4.32
C GLN A 42 -12.15 2.05 -4.37
N LEU A 43 -11.10 2.83 -4.18
CA LEU A 43 -11.17 4.29 -4.29
C LEU A 43 -11.56 4.72 -5.70
N ARG A 44 -11.04 4.06 -6.74
CA ARG A 44 -11.37 4.34 -8.15
C ARG A 44 -12.83 4.03 -8.44
N ASP A 45 -13.32 2.89 -7.99
CA ASP A 45 -14.73 2.50 -8.12
C ASP A 45 -15.67 3.49 -7.40
N ASP A 46 -15.31 3.91 -6.19
CA ASP A 46 -16.07 4.90 -5.42
C ASP A 46 -16.12 6.27 -6.13
N VAL A 47 -15.01 6.69 -6.74
CA VAL A 47 -14.95 7.91 -7.56
C VAL A 47 -15.85 7.78 -8.77
N ASP A 48 -15.77 6.69 -9.50
CA ASP A 48 -16.58 6.49 -10.70
C ASP A 48 -18.07 6.49 -10.39
N ALA A 49 -18.47 5.77 -9.33
CA ALA A 49 -19.83 5.77 -8.84
C ALA A 49 -20.30 7.19 -8.44
N PHE A 50 -19.46 7.97 -7.77
CA PHE A 50 -19.77 9.36 -7.40
C PHE A 50 -19.89 10.28 -8.62
N LEU A 51 -19.02 10.12 -9.63
CA LEU A 51 -18.99 10.98 -10.81
C LEU A 51 -20.13 10.70 -11.80
N ASP A 52 -20.58 9.44 -11.84
CA ASP A 52 -21.66 8.96 -12.72
C ASP A 52 -23.05 9.08 -12.08
N ASP A 53 -23.14 9.35 -10.77
CA ASP A 53 -24.41 9.65 -10.10
C ASP A 53 -25.03 10.93 -10.71
N PRO A 54 -26.19 10.85 -11.39
CA PRO A 54 -26.86 12.01 -11.96
C PRO A 54 -27.44 12.95 -10.89
N GLY A 55 -27.35 12.58 -9.61
CA GLY A 55 -27.98 13.28 -8.50
C GLY A 55 -29.46 12.92 -8.37
N PRO A 56 -30.13 13.41 -7.31
CA PRO A 56 -31.55 13.14 -7.12
C PRO A 56 -32.37 13.79 -8.24
N ASP A 57 -33.25 13.00 -8.85
CA ASP A 57 -34.24 13.50 -9.81
C ASP A 57 -34.98 14.71 -9.21
N PRO A 58 -34.96 15.88 -9.87
CA PRO A 58 -35.66 17.07 -9.37
C PRO A 58 -37.16 16.86 -9.18
N ALA A 59 -37.79 15.91 -9.89
CA ALA A 59 -39.20 15.56 -9.71
C ALA A 59 -39.46 14.68 -8.48
N SER A 60 -38.42 14.08 -7.89
CA SER A 60 -38.49 13.14 -6.77
C SER A 60 -38.01 13.74 -5.44
N GLN A 61 -37.68 15.04 -5.39
CA GLN A 61 -37.15 15.66 -4.18
C GLN A 61 -38.24 15.86 -3.10
N PRO A 62 -38.01 15.39 -1.85
CA PRO A 62 -38.93 15.67 -0.75
C PRO A 62 -38.97 17.16 -0.43
N SER A 63 -40.14 17.68 -0.04
CA SER A 63 -40.39 19.12 0.19
C SER A 63 -39.57 19.77 1.32
N ARG A 64 -38.67 19.03 1.97
CA ARG A 64 -37.73 19.53 2.98
C ARG A 64 -36.33 19.01 2.67
N PRO A 65 -35.32 19.89 2.56
CA PRO A 65 -33.94 19.44 2.41
C PRO A 65 -33.51 18.70 3.67
N SER A 66 -33.09 17.45 3.52
CA SER A 66 -32.40 16.71 4.58
C SER A 66 -31.08 17.43 4.88
N ARG A 67 -30.72 17.62 6.16
CA ARG A 67 -29.43 18.21 6.55
C ARG A 67 -28.24 17.34 6.13
N ASP A 68 -28.48 16.05 5.94
CA ASP A 68 -27.54 15.09 5.37
C ASP A 68 -27.99 14.74 3.94
N LEU A 69 -27.54 15.52 2.96
CA LEU A 69 -27.69 15.17 1.55
C LEU A 69 -26.76 13.97 1.24
N PRO A 70 -27.26 12.88 0.62
CA PRO A 70 -26.46 11.70 0.28
C PRO A 70 -25.15 12.04 -0.43
N ASN A 71 -25.17 12.95 -1.41
CA ASN A 71 -23.98 13.32 -2.18
C ASN A 71 -22.89 14.01 -1.34
N VAL A 72 -23.27 14.76 -0.30
CA VAL A 72 -22.31 15.42 0.61
C VAL A 72 -21.64 14.39 1.53
N ARG A 73 -22.40 13.38 1.96
CA ARG A 73 -21.88 12.24 2.75
C ARG A 73 -20.94 11.38 1.89
N ASN A 74 -21.36 11.03 0.68
CA ASN A 74 -20.56 10.26 -0.28
C ASN A 74 -19.23 10.96 -0.59
N LEU A 75 -19.24 12.27 -0.84
CA LEU A 75 -18.00 13.03 -1.09
C LEU A 75 -17.08 13.08 0.14
N ARG A 76 -17.64 13.19 1.35
CA ARG A 76 -16.85 13.19 2.58
C ARG A 76 -16.19 11.83 2.80
N ASP A 77 -16.93 10.75 2.58
CA ASP A 77 -16.43 9.39 2.76
C ASP A 77 -15.33 9.07 1.72
N LEU A 78 -15.52 9.50 0.47
CA LEU A 78 -14.51 9.42 -0.58
C LEU A 78 -13.21 10.14 -0.22
N ARG A 79 -13.30 11.38 0.29
CA ARG A 79 -12.12 12.12 0.73
C ARG A 79 -11.44 11.47 1.93
N ALA A 80 -12.22 10.92 2.85
CA ALA A 80 -11.67 10.19 3.99
C ALA A 80 -10.90 8.94 3.53
N HIS A 81 -11.48 8.17 2.62
CA HIS A 81 -10.81 7.00 2.01
C HIS A 81 -9.51 7.43 1.33
N CYS A 82 -9.53 8.44 0.47
CA CYS A 82 -8.32 8.96 -0.18
C CYS A 82 -7.24 9.35 0.83
N LEU A 83 -7.58 10.12 1.88
CA LEU A 83 -6.61 10.55 2.89
C LEU A 83 -6.01 9.36 3.65
N THR A 84 -6.83 8.36 4.00
CA THR A 84 -6.37 7.14 4.67
C THR A 84 -5.42 6.35 3.77
N PHE A 85 -5.78 6.15 2.50
CA PHE A 85 -4.94 5.49 1.52
C PHE A 85 -3.60 6.24 1.31
N CYS A 86 -3.65 7.55 1.03
CA CYS A 86 -2.46 8.39 0.82
C CYS A 86 -1.52 8.36 2.03
N SER A 87 -2.09 8.42 3.25
CA SER A 87 -1.31 8.34 4.49
C SER A 87 -0.66 6.97 4.68
N ALA A 88 -1.39 5.89 4.41
CA ALA A 88 -0.87 4.53 4.55
C ALA A 88 0.27 4.25 3.56
N LEU A 89 0.09 4.62 2.29
CA LEU A 89 1.10 4.49 1.25
C LEU A 89 2.35 5.34 1.53
N THR A 90 2.16 6.59 2.00
CA THR A 90 3.28 7.45 2.40
C THR A 90 4.07 6.83 3.55
N ARG A 91 3.38 6.27 4.56
CA ARG A 91 4.01 5.61 5.71
C ARG A 91 4.77 4.35 5.29
N HIS A 92 4.20 3.58 4.36
CA HIS A 92 4.83 2.40 3.77
C HIS A 92 6.17 2.75 3.12
N HIS A 93 6.17 3.63 2.11
CA HIS A 93 7.39 4.04 1.41
C HIS A 93 8.41 4.73 2.32
N THR A 94 7.96 5.58 3.25
CA THR A 94 8.87 6.20 4.23
C THR A 94 9.50 5.14 5.13
N GLY A 95 8.74 4.11 5.51
CA GLY A 95 9.22 2.99 6.31
C GLY A 95 10.33 2.23 5.60
N GLU A 96 10.19 2.00 4.30
CA GLU A 96 11.20 1.36 3.46
C GLU A 96 12.46 2.22 3.32
N ASP A 97 12.28 3.47 2.91
CA ASP A 97 13.35 4.45 2.69
C ASP A 97 14.22 4.66 3.94
N THR A 98 13.60 4.64 5.11
CA THR A 98 14.28 4.95 6.38
C THR A 98 14.67 3.70 7.19
N GLY A 99 14.19 2.52 6.79
CA GLY A 99 14.42 1.26 7.49
C GLY A 99 15.21 0.25 6.65
N PRO A 100 14.55 -0.70 5.97
CA PRO A 100 15.20 -1.82 5.29
C PRO A 100 16.10 -1.43 4.12
N PHE A 101 15.77 -0.39 3.34
CA PHE A 101 16.54 -0.05 2.13
C PHE A 101 18.00 0.33 2.41
N PRO A 102 18.32 1.26 3.34
CA PRO A 102 19.71 1.55 3.68
C PRO A 102 20.51 0.32 4.11
N VAL A 103 19.88 -0.61 4.82
CA VAL A 103 20.59 -1.78 5.33
C VAL A 103 20.79 -2.84 4.24
N LEU A 104 19.78 -3.10 3.41
CA LEU A 104 19.93 -3.95 2.22
C LEU A 104 21.01 -3.40 1.27
N ALA A 105 21.09 -2.08 1.09
CA ALA A 105 22.13 -1.43 0.30
C ALA A 105 23.54 -1.57 0.91
N ALA A 106 23.65 -1.75 2.23
CA ALA A 106 24.92 -1.95 2.92
C ALA A 106 25.38 -3.41 2.85
N GLU A 107 24.48 -4.34 3.17
CA GLU A 107 24.76 -5.78 3.25
C GLU A 107 24.84 -6.46 1.87
N VAL A 108 24.10 -5.92 0.89
CA VAL A 108 23.97 -6.49 -0.46
C VAL A 108 24.24 -5.37 -1.49
N PRO A 109 25.52 -4.97 -1.70
CA PRO A 109 25.87 -3.82 -2.51
C PRO A 109 25.36 -3.88 -3.96
N GLU A 110 25.14 -5.08 -4.51
CA GLU A 110 24.54 -5.30 -5.83
C GLU A 110 23.08 -4.83 -5.94
N LEU A 111 22.36 -4.68 -4.82
CA LEU A 111 21.00 -4.13 -4.80
C LEU A 111 20.95 -2.60 -4.82
N ARG A 112 22.08 -1.90 -4.62
CA ARG A 112 22.09 -0.42 -4.60
C ARG A 112 21.42 0.22 -5.81
N PRO A 113 21.70 -0.20 -7.07
CA PRO A 113 21.03 0.40 -8.22
C PRO A 113 19.51 0.16 -8.24
N VAL A 114 19.05 -0.98 -7.69
CA VAL A 114 17.62 -1.28 -7.56
C VAL A 114 16.99 -0.37 -6.51
N ILE A 115 17.60 -0.28 -5.33
CA ILE A 115 17.11 0.56 -4.22
C ILE A 115 17.10 2.04 -4.62
N ASP A 116 18.14 2.51 -5.32
CA ASP A 116 18.20 3.88 -5.81
C ASP A 116 17.06 4.18 -6.82
N GLU A 117 16.63 3.19 -7.61
CA GLU A 117 15.47 3.31 -8.49
C GLU A 117 14.16 3.34 -7.70
N LEU A 118 14.00 2.45 -6.71
CA LEU A 118 12.81 2.42 -5.85
C LEU A 118 12.60 3.75 -5.10
N VAL A 119 13.67 4.32 -4.55
CA VAL A 119 13.64 5.65 -3.90
C VAL A 119 13.26 6.77 -4.89
N ARG A 120 13.65 6.65 -6.17
CA ARG A 120 13.20 7.58 -7.21
C ARG A 120 11.70 7.41 -7.48
N ASP A 121 11.23 6.17 -7.60
CA ASP A 121 9.81 5.87 -7.79
C ASP A 121 8.95 6.38 -6.63
N HIS A 122 9.40 6.25 -5.39
CA HIS A 122 8.71 6.78 -4.20
C HIS A 122 8.43 8.28 -4.31
N ARG A 123 9.36 9.06 -4.88
CA ARG A 123 9.18 10.49 -5.11
C ARG A 123 8.14 10.76 -6.19
N LEU A 124 8.16 10.00 -7.29
CA LEU A 124 7.16 10.09 -8.34
C LEU A 124 5.75 9.77 -7.82
N VAL A 125 5.64 8.72 -6.98
CA VAL A 125 4.39 8.35 -6.31
C VAL A 125 3.93 9.46 -5.39
N THR A 126 4.82 10.03 -4.57
CA THR A 126 4.48 11.14 -3.67
C THR A 126 3.90 12.33 -4.44
N ASP A 127 4.47 12.68 -5.59
CA ASP A 127 3.96 13.76 -6.42
C ASP A 127 2.61 13.40 -7.07
N ALA A 128 2.38 12.13 -7.43
CA ALA A 128 1.09 11.66 -7.92
C ALA A 128 0.01 11.71 -6.84
N LEU A 129 0.32 11.32 -5.60
CA LEU A 129 -0.61 11.40 -4.47
C LEU A 129 -1.07 12.84 -4.22
N ARG A 130 -0.15 13.81 -4.24
CA ARG A 130 -0.50 15.23 -4.13
C ARG A 130 -1.49 15.68 -5.20
N ARG A 131 -1.29 15.27 -6.46
CA ARG A 131 -2.22 15.61 -7.54
C ARG A 131 -3.59 14.98 -7.33
N VAL A 132 -3.66 13.73 -6.86
CA VAL A 132 -4.92 13.04 -6.54
C VAL A 132 -5.68 13.75 -5.42
N GLU A 133 -5.00 14.12 -4.34
CA GLU A 133 -5.59 14.90 -3.25
C GLU A 133 -6.15 16.24 -3.75
N GLU A 134 -5.38 16.97 -4.56
CA GLU A 134 -5.81 18.26 -5.14
C GLU A 134 -7.07 18.13 -6.01
N VAL A 135 -7.16 17.09 -6.86
CA VAL A 135 -8.33 16.90 -7.72
C VAL A 135 -9.57 16.47 -6.93
N LEU A 136 -9.42 15.62 -5.91
CA LEU A 136 -10.53 15.17 -5.07
C LEU A 136 -11.03 16.28 -4.11
N ASP A 137 -10.14 17.11 -3.60
CA ASP A 137 -10.53 18.31 -2.85
C ASP A 137 -11.32 19.31 -3.69
N SER A 138 -11.11 19.27 -5.00
CA SER A 138 -11.79 20.15 -5.93
C SER A 138 -13.23 19.72 -6.25
N LEU A 139 -13.60 18.45 -6.01
CA LEU A 139 -14.92 17.88 -6.33
C LEU A 139 -16.09 18.64 -5.71
N GLY A 140 -15.98 19.03 -4.43
CA GLY A 140 -17.05 19.76 -3.72
C GLY A 140 -17.32 21.19 -4.21
N ARG A 141 -16.54 21.67 -5.18
CA ARG A 141 -16.70 22.99 -5.82
C ARG A 141 -17.08 22.88 -7.30
N MET A 142 -17.39 21.66 -7.77
CA MET A 142 -17.67 21.41 -9.18
C MET A 142 -19.11 21.77 -9.58
N PRO A 143 -19.31 22.44 -10.72
CA PRO A 143 -20.61 22.44 -11.40
C PRO A 143 -21.01 21.01 -11.80
N GLU A 144 -22.30 20.70 -11.75
CA GLU A 144 -22.86 19.36 -12.01
C GLU A 144 -22.49 18.81 -13.41
N HIS A 145 -22.05 19.63 -14.37
CA HIS A 145 -21.73 19.21 -15.74
C HIS A 145 -20.29 19.54 -16.20
N ASP A 146 -19.32 19.66 -15.29
CA ASP A 146 -17.91 19.88 -15.65
C ASP A 146 -17.20 18.57 -16.05
N GLU A 147 -17.52 18.09 -17.23
CA GLU A 147 -17.00 16.84 -17.80
C GLU A 147 -15.46 16.86 -18.00
N ALA A 148 -14.87 18.02 -18.28
CA ALA A 148 -13.41 18.13 -18.39
C ALA A 148 -12.73 17.83 -17.06
N ARG A 149 -13.30 18.32 -15.95
CA ARG A 149 -12.77 18.04 -14.62
C ARG A 149 -13.05 16.60 -14.17
N ARG A 150 -14.19 16.01 -14.52
CA ARG A 150 -14.45 14.57 -14.28
C ARG A 150 -13.37 13.70 -14.91
N ARG A 151 -13.08 13.92 -16.19
CA ARG A 151 -11.98 13.22 -16.89
C ARG A 151 -10.63 13.44 -16.23
N ARG A 152 -10.37 14.65 -15.72
CA ARG A 152 -9.12 14.93 -15.00
C ARG A 152 -9.00 14.10 -13.72
N VAL A 153 -10.06 14.00 -12.92
CA VAL A 153 -10.05 13.20 -11.68
C VAL A 153 -9.73 11.74 -11.98
N ARG A 154 -10.44 11.15 -12.95
CA ARG A 154 -10.18 9.77 -13.41
C ARG A 154 -8.74 9.59 -13.91
N GLY A 155 -8.27 10.50 -14.75
CA GLY A 155 -6.93 10.42 -15.32
C GLY A 155 -5.80 10.46 -14.29
N GLU A 156 -5.92 11.25 -13.22
CA GLU A 156 -4.91 11.28 -12.15
C GLU A 156 -4.90 9.98 -11.33
N LEU A 157 -6.06 9.38 -11.07
CA LEU A 157 -6.16 8.08 -10.40
C LEU A 157 -5.63 6.94 -11.28
N ASP A 158 -5.94 6.94 -12.58
CA ASP A 158 -5.37 5.96 -13.53
C ASP A 158 -3.85 6.09 -13.63
N THR A 159 -3.34 7.33 -13.62
CA THR A 159 -1.89 7.58 -13.59
C THR A 159 -1.26 7.02 -12.33
N LEU A 160 -1.87 7.24 -11.16
CA LEU A 160 -1.39 6.70 -9.89
C LEU A 160 -1.43 5.17 -9.88
N ALA A 161 -2.52 4.56 -10.36
CA ALA A 161 -2.65 3.11 -10.43
C ALA A 161 -1.59 2.47 -11.32
N ALA A 162 -1.36 3.02 -12.52
CA ALA A 162 -0.34 2.52 -13.43
C ALA A 162 1.08 2.66 -12.85
N LEU A 163 1.36 3.78 -12.16
CA LEU A 163 2.64 4.01 -11.50
C LEU A 163 2.88 3.00 -10.38
N LEU A 164 1.89 2.83 -9.48
CA LEU A 164 1.99 1.91 -8.35
C LEU A 164 2.08 0.46 -8.79
N GLU A 165 1.31 0.05 -9.81
CA GLU A 165 1.42 -1.31 -10.34
C GLU A 165 2.82 -1.59 -10.89
N THR A 166 3.39 -0.65 -11.65
CA THR A 166 4.75 -0.79 -12.17
C THR A 166 5.77 -0.86 -11.04
N HIS A 167 5.63 0.02 -10.05
CA HIS A 167 6.51 0.15 -8.90
C HIS A 167 6.49 -1.11 -8.01
N PHE A 168 5.32 -1.50 -7.50
CA PHE A 168 5.15 -2.68 -6.64
C PHE A 168 5.62 -3.94 -7.35
N SER A 169 5.23 -4.14 -8.61
CA SER A 169 5.65 -5.31 -9.37
C SER A 169 7.17 -5.33 -9.62
N TYR A 170 7.82 -4.17 -9.76
CA TYR A 170 9.27 -4.11 -9.87
C TYR A 170 9.95 -4.44 -8.54
N GLU A 171 9.49 -3.85 -7.46
CA GLU A 171 10.01 -4.08 -6.11
C GLU A 171 9.88 -5.55 -5.70
N GLU A 172 8.68 -6.11 -5.79
CA GLU A 172 8.39 -7.49 -5.41
C GLU A 172 9.30 -8.44 -6.17
N ARG A 173 9.44 -8.28 -7.50
CA ARG A 173 10.32 -9.15 -8.30
C ARG A 173 11.79 -9.04 -7.89
N ARG A 174 12.26 -7.85 -7.54
CA ARG A 174 13.69 -7.62 -7.27
C ARG A 174 14.06 -7.95 -5.83
N LEU A 175 13.28 -7.49 -4.87
CA LEU A 175 13.56 -7.66 -3.45
C LEU A 175 13.15 -9.04 -2.96
N VAL A 176 11.99 -9.59 -3.35
CA VAL A 176 11.63 -10.96 -2.90
C VAL A 176 12.59 -11.99 -3.48
N SER A 177 13.06 -11.83 -4.72
CA SER A 177 14.10 -12.70 -5.28
C SER A 177 15.38 -12.62 -4.45
N ALA A 178 15.86 -11.41 -4.16
CA ALA A 178 17.10 -11.23 -3.39
C ALA A 178 16.97 -11.74 -1.94
N LEU A 179 15.83 -11.53 -1.29
CA LEU A 179 15.54 -12.03 0.06
C LEU A 179 15.48 -13.57 0.09
N ASN A 180 14.89 -14.20 -0.94
CA ASN A 180 14.90 -15.66 -1.07
C ASN A 180 16.31 -16.20 -1.31
N ASP A 181 17.12 -15.52 -2.12
CA ASP A 181 18.51 -15.90 -2.38
C ASP A 181 19.36 -15.78 -1.09
N LEU A 182 19.18 -14.72 -0.29
CA LEU A 182 19.83 -14.59 1.02
C LEU A 182 19.39 -15.67 2.00
N GLY A 183 18.08 -15.95 2.08
CA GLY A 183 17.54 -17.00 2.93
C GLY A 183 18.03 -18.40 2.56
N ALA A 184 18.40 -18.62 1.28
CA ALA A 184 18.99 -19.86 0.79
C ALA A 184 20.52 -19.94 1.02
N LEU A 185 21.21 -18.79 1.09
CA LEU A 185 22.67 -18.70 1.30
C LEU A 185 23.10 -18.72 2.77
N SER A 186 22.16 -18.66 3.73
CA SER A 186 22.43 -18.81 5.16
C SER A 186 22.06 -20.22 5.68
N PRO A 187 22.90 -21.26 5.47
CA PRO A 187 22.66 -22.60 6.01
C PRO A 187 23.09 -22.76 7.49
N ASP A 188 23.70 -21.73 8.12
CA ASP A 188 24.26 -21.81 9.47
C ASP A 188 23.38 -21.19 10.58
N GLY A 189 22.21 -20.63 10.25
CA GLY A 189 21.30 -20.05 11.24
C GLY A 189 21.77 -18.71 11.84
N SER A 190 22.79 -18.06 11.28
CA SER A 190 23.23 -16.74 11.73
C SER A 190 22.27 -15.64 11.26
N ARG A 191 21.91 -14.73 12.17
CA ARG A 191 20.98 -13.62 11.89
C ARG A 191 21.69 -12.53 11.10
N PRO A 192 21.17 -12.07 9.95
CA PRO A 192 21.75 -10.91 9.30
C PRO A 192 21.45 -9.68 10.17
N ASP A 193 22.45 -8.84 10.39
CA ASP A 193 22.45 -7.80 11.43
C ASP A 193 21.26 -6.82 11.32
N PHE A 194 20.72 -6.63 10.11
CA PHE A 194 19.58 -5.75 9.85
C PHE A 194 18.23 -6.25 10.39
N LEU A 195 18.14 -7.53 10.71
CA LEU A 195 16.96 -8.12 11.35
C LEU A 195 17.08 -8.13 12.88
N LEU A 196 18.21 -7.72 13.45
CA LEU A 196 18.37 -7.52 14.89
C LEU A 196 17.63 -6.24 15.31
N THR A 197 16.82 -6.34 16.36
CA THR A 197 16.22 -5.12 16.93
C THR A 197 17.31 -4.32 17.66
N ALA A 198 17.13 -3.00 17.81
CA ALA A 198 18.13 -2.13 18.44
C ALA A 198 18.53 -2.55 19.88
N ALA A 199 17.76 -3.45 20.52
CA ALA A 199 18.07 -4.02 21.84
C ALA A 199 19.05 -5.20 21.79
N GLU A 200 19.32 -5.78 20.61
CA GLU A 200 20.13 -7.00 20.44
C GLU A 200 21.54 -6.74 19.90
N LEU A 201 21.85 -5.49 19.51
CA LEU A 201 23.16 -5.07 18.97
C LEU A 201 24.15 -4.59 20.06
N ASP A 202 23.74 -4.57 21.32
CA ASP A 202 24.51 -4.07 22.49
C ASP A 202 24.76 -5.19 23.54
N SER A 203 24.78 -6.46 23.13
CA SER A 203 24.99 -7.63 24.00
C SER A 203 26.21 -8.45 23.62
#